data_AF-A0AAD5RFA2-F1
#
_entry.id   AF-A0AAD5RFA2-F1
#
_cell.length_a   1.000
_cell.length_b   1.000
_cell.length_c   1.000
_cell.angle_alpha   90.00
_cell.angle_beta   90.00
_cell.angle_gamma   90.00
#
_symmetry.space_group_name_H-M   'P 1'
#
loop_
_entity.id
_entity.type
_entity.pdbx_description
1 polymer ?
#
loop_
_entity_poly.entity_id
_entity_poly.type
_entity_poly.pdbx_seq_one_letter_code
_entity_poly.pdbx_strand_id
1 'polypeptide(L)'
;MDSRESGPHLMEAARAGAELMGVRYENHGLLTTPQLHYIVRCKNDPSFGEATEMGYYAKITDAFKRLMELNGESKQSSYSPNLILDCANGVGAKKMRMLCQFLPENALIVQFRNEDGELNHKCGADYVKIRQTLPENFGDVDTNAKCASFDGDADRLIYFRRATNNGEKAVLLDGDKIAVLIAKYVKEALNCAGINRSHYGSSTNCLCQWKLD
;
A
#
# COMPACT_ATOMS: atom_id res chain seq x y z
N MET A 1 13.92 -3.06 -11.53
CA MET A 1 14.55 -1.79 -11.10
C MET A 1 13.47 -0.78 -10.75
N ASP A 2 13.83 0.25 -9.98
CA ASP A 2 13.00 1.44 -9.75
C ASP A 2 13.15 2.44 -10.91
N SER A 3 12.62 3.67 -10.76
CA SER A 3 12.62 4.72 -11.78
C SER A 3 13.90 5.58 -11.83
N ARG A 4 14.99 5.20 -11.15
CA ARG A 4 16.23 5.99 -11.17
C ARG A 4 16.87 5.99 -12.56
N GLU A 5 17.47 7.14 -12.92
CA GLU A 5 18.19 7.32 -14.20
C GLU A 5 19.35 6.34 -14.38
N SER A 6 20.06 5.99 -13.30
CA SER A 6 21.15 5.02 -13.33
C SER A 6 20.68 3.55 -13.45
N GLY A 7 19.38 3.29 -13.28
CA GLY A 7 18.79 1.94 -13.26
C GLY A 7 19.14 1.09 -14.48
N PRO A 8 18.92 1.58 -15.73
CA PRO A 8 19.24 0.84 -16.94
C PRO A 8 20.72 0.46 -17.03
N HIS A 9 21.64 1.37 -16.67
CA HIS A 9 23.08 1.12 -16.72
C HIS A 9 23.49 0.04 -15.70
N LEU A 10 23.00 0.12 -14.47
CA LEU A 10 23.29 -0.87 -13.42
C LEU A 10 22.70 -2.24 -13.74
N MET A 11 21.53 -2.28 -14.38
CA MET A 11 20.92 -3.53 -14.83
C MET A 11 21.76 -4.22 -15.92
N GLU A 12 22.29 -3.44 -16.85
CA GLU A 12 23.16 -3.95 -17.91
C GLU A 12 24.49 -4.47 -17.35
N ALA A 13 25.06 -3.78 -16.37
CA ALA A 13 26.24 -4.27 -15.65
C ALA A 13 25.97 -5.60 -14.91
N ALA A 14 24.82 -5.71 -14.23
CA ALA A 14 24.40 -6.95 -13.57
C ALA A 14 24.19 -8.09 -14.57
N ARG A 15 23.60 -7.79 -15.73
CA ARG A 15 23.41 -8.72 -16.85
C ARG A 15 24.74 -9.29 -17.32
N ALA A 16 25.70 -8.42 -17.64
CA ALA A 16 27.03 -8.81 -18.09
C ALA A 16 27.77 -9.68 -17.06
N GLY A 17 27.63 -9.36 -15.76
CA GLY A 17 28.18 -10.18 -14.68
C GLY A 17 27.56 -11.58 -14.61
N ALA A 18 26.24 -11.69 -14.73
CA ALA A 18 25.55 -12.99 -14.73
C ALA A 18 25.96 -13.86 -15.93
N GLU A 19 26.11 -13.25 -17.11
CA GLU A 19 26.56 -13.94 -18.32
C GLU A 19 27.98 -14.47 -18.20
N LEU A 20 28.89 -13.67 -17.65
CA LEU A 20 30.28 -14.09 -17.42
C LEU A 20 30.37 -15.30 -16.47
N MET A 21 29.43 -15.41 -15.52
CA MET A 21 29.33 -16.53 -14.59
C MET A 21 28.52 -17.71 -15.12
N GLY A 22 27.95 -17.63 -16.33
CA GLY A 22 27.09 -18.67 -16.90
C GLY A 22 25.77 -18.87 -16.14
N VAL A 23 25.30 -17.86 -15.41
CA VAL A 23 24.07 -17.93 -14.60
C VAL A 23 22.88 -17.46 -15.42
N ARG A 24 21.78 -18.22 -15.38
CA ARG A 24 20.51 -17.81 -16.00
C ARG A 24 19.91 -16.64 -15.22
N TYR A 25 19.45 -15.62 -15.95
CA TYR A 25 18.80 -14.45 -15.39
C TYR A 25 17.52 -14.13 -16.16
N GLU A 26 16.63 -13.36 -15.52
CA GLU A 26 15.44 -12.82 -16.16
C GLU A 26 15.29 -11.35 -15.78
N ASN A 27 14.95 -10.54 -16.78
CA ASN A 27 14.73 -9.11 -16.60
C ASN A 27 13.23 -8.82 -16.57
N HIS A 28 12.74 -8.29 -15.45
CA HIS A 28 11.34 -7.90 -15.26
C HIS A 28 11.11 -6.39 -15.38
N GLY A 29 12.12 -5.61 -15.79
CA GLY A 29 12.00 -4.18 -16.05
C GLY A 29 11.72 -3.34 -14.81
N LEU A 30 10.81 -2.36 -14.96
CA LEU A 30 10.37 -1.47 -13.88
C LEU A 30 9.39 -2.20 -12.97
N LEU A 31 9.70 -2.31 -11.68
CA LEU A 31 8.86 -2.93 -10.66
C LEU A 31 9.05 -2.20 -9.33
N THR A 32 8.03 -2.25 -8.47
CA THR A 32 8.24 -1.95 -7.05
C THR A 32 9.10 -3.05 -6.41
N THR A 33 9.75 -2.74 -5.28
CA THR A 33 10.50 -3.75 -4.52
C THR A 33 9.60 -4.93 -4.09
N PRO A 34 8.37 -4.71 -3.57
CA PRO A 34 7.44 -5.80 -3.27
C PRO A 34 7.04 -6.67 -4.49
N GLN A 35 6.89 -6.07 -5.68
CA GLN A 35 6.57 -6.83 -6.89
C GLN A 35 7.71 -7.79 -7.27
N LEU A 36 8.96 -7.34 -7.17
CA LEU A 36 10.13 -8.21 -7.43
C LEU A 36 10.19 -9.36 -6.41
N HIS A 37 10.00 -9.07 -5.11
CA HIS A 37 9.94 -10.09 -4.06
C HIS A 37 8.84 -11.11 -4.30
N TYR A 38 7.65 -10.66 -4.74
CA TYR A 38 6.54 -11.54 -5.09
C TYR A 38 6.92 -12.50 -6.24
N ILE A 39 7.48 -12.00 -7.33
CA ILE A 39 7.87 -12.81 -8.49
C ILE A 39 8.92 -13.85 -8.08
N VAL A 40 9.96 -13.44 -7.35
CA VAL A 40 11.00 -14.36 -6.84
C VAL A 40 10.38 -15.44 -5.97
N ARG A 41 9.45 -15.10 -5.07
CA ARG A 41 8.76 -16.08 -4.24
C ARG A 41 7.95 -17.06 -5.08
N CYS A 42 7.12 -16.61 -6.02
CA CYS A 42 6.31 -17.47 -6.87
C CYS A 42 7.15 -18.41 -7.74
N LYS A 43 8.35 -17.99 -8.17
CA LYS A 43 9.26 -18.87 -8.93
C LYS A 43 9.81 -20.01 -8.09
N ASN A 44 10.08 -19.77 -6.81
CA ASN A 44 10.58 -20.78 -5.88
C ASN A 44 9.47 -21.61 -5.24
N ASP A 45 8.26 -21.05 -5.16
CA ASP A 45 7.05 -21.69 -4.64
C ASP A 45 5.84 -21.32 -5.51
N PRO A 46 5.55 -22.11 -6.56
CA PRO A 46 4.42 -21.87 -7.45
C PRO A 46 3.06 -21.93 -6.74
N SER A 47 2.96 -22.54 -5.55
CA SER A 47 1.73 -22.54 -4.76
C SER A 47 1.38 -21.16 -4.21
N PHE A 48 2.37 -20.27 -4.13
CA PHE A 48 2.15 -18.89 -3.70
C PHE A 48 1.38 -18.09 -4.76
N GLY A 49 1.54 -18.37 -6.05
CA GLY A 49 0.80 -17.66 -7.11
C GLY A 49 1.56 -17.64 -8.44
N GLU A 50 0.99 -16.93 -9.42
CA GLU A 50 1.60 -16.76 -10.73
C GLU A 50 2.79 -15.80 -10.63
N ALA A 51 3.96 -16.21 -11.14
CA ALA A 51 5.22 -15.47 -11.06
C ALA A 51 5.34 -14.33 -12.09
N THR A 52 4.29 -13.52 -12.22
CA THR A 52 4.21 -12.40 -13.15
C THR A 52 3.73 -11.14 -12.43
N GLU A 53 3.93 -10.00 -13.07
CA GLU A 53 3.38 -8.73 -12.56
C GLU A 53 1.85 -8.76 -12.53
N MET A 54 1.22 -9.40 -13.51
CA MET A 54 -0.23 -9.61 -13.55
C MET A 54 -0.70 -10.51 -12.40
N GLY A 55 0.05 -11.57 -12.09
CA GLY A 55 -0.19 -12.42 -10.94
C GLY A 55 -0.18 -11.65 -9.62
N TYR A 56 0.73 -10.69 -9.46
CA TYR A 56 0.76 -9.80 -8.30
C TYR A 56 -0.54 -8.99 -8.18
N TYR A 57 -0.97 -8.34 -9.27
CA TYR A 57 -2.20 -7.54 -9.27
C TYR A 57 -3.44 -8.38 -8.97
N ALA A 58 -3.58 -9.53 -9.63
CA ALA A 58 -4.69 -10.44 -9.41
C ALA A 58 -4.74 -10.89 -7.94
N LYS A 59 -3.62 -11.37 -7.40
CA LYS A 59 -3.56 -11.87 -6.03
C LYS A 59 -3.95 -10.82 -4.99
N ILE A 60 -3.40 -9.60 -5.10
CA ILE A 60 -3.68 -8.52 -4.14
C ILE A 60 -5.12 -8.05 -4.26
N THR A 61 -5.61 -7.84 -5.49
CA THR A 61 -6.98 -7.34 -5.68
C THR A 61 -8.04 -8.37 -5.34
N ASP A 62 -7.80 -9.66 -5.59
CA ASP A 62 -8.72 -10.74 -5.18
C ASP A 62 -8.80 -10.86 -3.66
N ALA A 63 -7.67 -10.76 -2.95
CA ALA A 63 -7.67 -10.73 -1.49
C ALA A 63 -8.43 -9.51 -0.95
N PHE A 64 -8.26 -8.34 -1.58
CA PHE A 64 -8.97 -7.12 -1.21
C PHE A 64 -10.49 -7.23 -1.43
N LYS A 65 -10.93 -7.76 -2.58
CA LYS A 65 -12.35 -8.01 -2.87
C LYS A 65 -12.99 -8.91 -1.82
N ARG A 66 -12.35 -10.03 -1.48
CA ARG A 66 -12.81 -10.93 -0.43
C ARG A 66 -12.89 -10.24 0.93
N LEU A 67 -11.92 -9.38 1.26
CA LEU A 67 -11.93 -8.60 2.49
C LEU A 67 -13.12 -7.62 2.54
N MET A 68 -13.48 -7.01 1.41
CA MET A 68 -14.67 -6.15 1.34
C MET A 68 -15.97 -6.94 1.52
N GLU A 69 -16.09 -8.09 0.85
CA GLU A 69 -17.25 -8.98 0.96
C GLU A 69 -17.49 -9.44 2.40
N LEU A 70 -16.43 -9.78 3.13
CA LEU A 70 -16.50 -10.19 4.53
C LEU A 70 -17.01 -9.09 5.47
N ASN A 71 -16.69 -7.82 5.17
CA ASN A 71 -17.07 -6.70 6.02
C ASN A 71 -18.46 -6.15 5.70
N GLY A 72 -18.99 -6.44 4.50
CA GLY A 72 -20.30 -5.99 4.02
C GLY A 72 -20.45 -4.46 3.92
N GLU A 73 -21.56 -4.02 3.33
CA GLU A 73 -21.96 -2.62 3.39
C GLU A 73 -22.64 -2.34 4.75
N SER A 74 -21.83 -2.03 5.76
CA SER A 74 -22.37 -1.54 7.02
C SER A 74 -23.08 -0.20 6.77
N LYS A 75 -24.41 -0.17 6.98
CA LYS A 75 -25.24 1.06 6.95
C LYS A 75 -24.80 2.14 7.97
N GLN A 76 -23.85 1.82 8.83
CA GLN A 76 -23.26 2.72 9.84
C GLN A 76 -21.78 3.01 9.59
N SER A 77 -21.23 2.54 8.46
CA SER A 77 -19.82 2.75 8.11
C SER A 77 -19.58 4.20 7.72
N SER A 78 -18.66 4.87 8.42
CA SER A 78 -18.08 6.16 8.00
C SER A 78 -16.91 5.97 7.02
N TYR A 79 -16.71 4.77 6.47
CA TYR A 79 -15.63 4.48 5.54
C TYR A 79 -15.75 5.36 4.29
N SER A 80 -14.70 6.15 4.03
CA SER A 80 -14.52 6.87 2.79
C SER A 80 -13.53 6.11 1.90
N PRO A 81 -13.89 5.77 0.65
CA PRO A 81 -12.98 5.15 -0.31
C PRO A 81 -11.96 6.13 -0.88
N ASN A 82 -12.15 7.44 -0.67
CA ASN A 82 -11.27 8.48 -1.22
C ASN A 82 -9.91 8.50 -0.52
N LEU A 83 -8.83 8.45 -1.29
CA LEU A 83 -7.45 8.52 -0.82
C LEU A 83 -6.68 9.50 -1.69
N ILE A 84 -5.95 10.43 -1.08
CA ILE A 84 -4.96 11.24 -1.79
C ILE A 84 -3.59 10.59 -1.59
N LEU A 85 -2.94 10.17 -2.67
CA LEU A 85 -1.71 9.40 -2.62
C LEU A 85 -0.55 10.19 -3.23
N ASP A 86 0.45 10.46 -2.40
CA ASP A 86 1.76 10.95 -2.79
C ASP A 86 2.63 9.77 -3.24
N CYS A 87 3.02 9.75 -4.51
CA CYS A 87 3.75 8.65 -5.11
C CYS A 87 5.28 8.86 -5.13
N ALA A 88 5.78 9.91 -4.44
CA ALA A 88 7.20 10.22 -4.32
C ALA A 88 7.95 10.40 -5.66
N ASN A 89 7.22 10.64 -6.75
CA ASN A 89 7.71 10.57 -8.14
C ASN A 89 8.42 9.23 -8.47
N GLY A 90 7.99 8.16 -7.79
CA GLY A 90 8.59 6.84 -7.83
C GLY A 90 7.83 5.86 -8.72
N VAL A 91 8.39 4.65 -8.83
CA VAL A 91 7.78 3.56 -9.62
C VAL A 91 6.37 3.19 -9.10
N GLY A 92 6.09 3.45 -7.82
CA GLY A 92 4.80 3.21 -7.18
C GLY A 92 3.61 3.88 -7.89
N ALA A 93 3.78 5.05 -8.49
CA ALA A 93 2.71 5.79 -9.18
C ALA A 93 2.06 4.93 -10.28
N LYS A 94 2.87 4.50 -11.25
CA LYS A 94 2.43 3.67 -12.38
C LYS A 94 1.86 2.34 -11.91
N LYS A 95 2.48 1.72 -10.90
CA LYS A 95 2.11 0.39 -10.43
C LYS A 95 0.80 0.39 -9.64
N MET A 96 0.55 1.43 -8.86
CA MET A 96 -0.71 1.61 -8.14
C MET A 96 -1.86 1.96 -9.09
N ARG A 97 -1.63 2.78 -10.13
CA ARG A 97 -2.63 3.01 -11.19
C ARG A 97 -3.06 1.72 -11.87
N MET A 98 -2.11 0.86 -12.24
CA MET A 98 -2.42 -0.45 -12.79
C MET A 98 -3.21 -1.31 -11.81
N LEU A 99 -2.80 -1.37 -10.53
CA LEU A 99 -3.52 -2.12 -9.50
C LEU A 99 -4.99 -1.66 -9.36
N CYS A 100 -5.25 -0.35 -9.39
CA CYS A 100 -6.60 0.21 -9.31
C CYS A 100 -7.52 -0.26 -10.45
N GLN A 101 -6.98 -0.62 -11.63
CA GLN A 101 -7.80 -1.14 -12.74
C GLN A 101 -8.40 -2.52 -12.46
N PHE A 102 -7.86 -3.26 -11.49
CA PHE A 102 -8.36 -4.59 -11.09
C PHE A 102 -9.34 -4.53 -9.91
N LEU A 103 -9.51 -3.36 -9.31
CA LEU A 103 -10.43 -3.16 -8.19
C LEU A 103 -11.85 -2.88 -8.70
N PRO A 104 -12.89 -3.24 -7.93
CA PRO A 104 -14.26 -2.83 -8.24
C PRO A 104 -14.37 -1.30 -8.26
N GLU A 105 -15.28 -0.80 -9.10
CA GLU A 105 -15.58 0.64 -9.17
C GLU A 105 -15.99 1.15 -7.78
N ASN A 106 -15.45 2.30 -7.36
CA ASN A 106 -15.66 2.93 -6.05
C ASN A 106 -15.09 2.20 -4.81
N ALA A 107 -14.42 1.06 -4.99
CA ALA A 107 -13.81 0.34 -3.86
C ALA A 107 -12.64 1.11 -3.23
N LEU A 108 -11.86 1.81 -4.06
CA LEU A 108 -10.76 2.68 -3.65
C LEU A 108 -10.58 3.77 -4.72
N ILE A 109 -10.86 5.02 -4.37
CA ILE A 109 -10.77 6.16 -5.28
C ILE A 109 -9.50 6.94 -4.95
N VAL A 110 -8.48 6.80 -5.81
CA VAL A 110 -7.16 7.38 -5.55
C VAL A 110 -6.97 8.65 -6.38
N GLN A 111 -6.75 9.77 -5.69
CA GLN A 111 -6.19 10.98 -6.28
C GLN A 111 -4.66 10.92 -6.18
N PHE A 112 -4.00 10.64 -7.29
CA PHE A 112 -2.55 10.57 -7.36
C PHE A 112 -1.92 11.98 -7.39
N ARG A 113 -0.78 12.13 -6.70
CA ARG A 113 0.05 13.34 -6.66
C ARG A 113 1.52 12.94 -6.67
N ASN A 114 2.39 13.84 -7.13
CA ASN A 114 3.84 13.63 -7.25
C ASN A 114 4.16 12.35 -8.02
N GLU A 115 3.82 12.33 -9.31
CA GLU A 115 3.97 11.15 -10.18
C GLU A 115 5.19 11.21 -11.09
N ASP A 116 5.51 12.40 -11.62
CA ASP A 116 6.47 12.58 -12.72
C ASP A 116 7.59 13.62 -12.42
N GLY A 117 7.78 13.97 -11.15
CA GLY A 117 8.82 14.91 -10.69
C GLY A 117 10.17 14.25 -10.36
N GLU A 118 11.03 14.98 -9.64
CA GLU A 118 12.29 14.42 -9.13
C GLU A 118 12.02 13.44 -7.98
N LEU A 119 12.63 12.24 -8.05
CA LEU A 119 12.43 11.15 -7.10
C LEU A 119 12.69 11.59 -5.65
N ASN A 120 11.68 11.46 -4.78
CA ASN A 120 11.69 11.88 -3.37
C ASN A 120 11.97 13.39 -3.14
N HIS A 121 11.81 14.26 -4.14
CA HIS A 121 12.02 15.70 -3.96
C HIS A 121 10.85 16.32 -3.21
N LYS A 122 11.07 16.72 -1.94
CA LYS A 122 10.06 17.33 -1.05
C LYS A 122 8.75 16.53 -0.93
N CYS A 123 8.82 15.23 -1.17
CA CYS A 123 7.69 14.31 -1.14
C CYS A 123 8.14 12.91 -0.70
N GLY A 124 7.18 12.02 -0.51
CA GLY A 124 7.37 10.64 -0.14
C GLY A 124 7.36 10.37 1.38
N ALA A 125 7.27 9.09 1.72
CA ALA A 125 7.09 8.62 3.10
C ALA A 125 8.19 9.15 4.04
N ASP A 126 9.46 9.09 3.62
CA ASP A 126 10.60 9.56 4.41
C ASP A 126 10.53 11.08 4.66
N TYR A 127 10.17 11.86 3.64
CA TYR A 127 10.01 13.30 3.78
C TYR A 127 8.94 13.64 4.82
N VAL A 128 7.74 13.04 4.69
CA VAL A 128 6.62 13.30 5.58
C VAL A 128 6.92 12.81 7.00
N LYS A 129 7.59 11.67 7.17
CA LYS A 129 7.99 11.14 8.49
C LYS A 129 8.99 12.02 9.21
N ILE A 130 10.05 12.43 8.51
CA ILE A 130 11.18 13.16 9.10
C ILE A 130 10.81 14.63 9.32
N ARG A 131 10.17 15.26 8.32
CA ARG A 131 9.85 16.69 8.37
C ARG A 131 8.55 16.99 9.11
N GLN A 132 7.65 16.00 9.23
CA GLN A 132 6.30 16.16 9.79
C GLN A 132 5.52 17.33 9.15
N THR A 133 5.74 17.52 7.85
CA THR A 133 5.11 18.55 7.04
C THR A 133 4.44 17.92 5.83
N LEU A 134 3.47 18.62 5.24
CA LEU A 134 2.79 18.17 4.04
C LEU A 134 3.81 18.07 2.88
N PRO A 135 3.74 17.01 2.06
CA PRO A 135 4.57 16.91 0.87
C PRO A 135 4.19 17.99 -0.16
N GLU A 136 5.07 18.23 -1.12
CA GLU A 136 4.78 19.14 -2.23
C GLU A 136 3.47 18.74 -2.93
N ASN A 137 2.73 19.73 -3.41
CA ASN A 137 1.40 19.58 -4.01
C ASN A 137 0.30 19.12 -3.05
N PHE A 138 0.43 19.29 -1.72
CA PHE A 138 -0.64 19.00 -0.73
C PHE A 138 -1.20 20.23 0.00
N GLY A 139 -0.88 21.45 -0.44
CA GLY A 139 -1.32 22.67 0.25
C GLY A 139 -2.83 22.93 0.26
N ASP A 140 -3.57 22.29 -0.65
CA ASP A 140 -5.02 22.38 -0.84
C ASP A 140 -5.83 21.33 -0.08
N VAL A 141 -5.19 20.34 0.56
CA VAL A 141 -5.93 19.25 1.23
C VAL A 141 -6.64 19.73 2.50
N ASP A 142 -7.83 19.21 2.74
CA ASP A 142 -8.60 19.46 3.96
C ASP A 142 -8.02 18.70 5.17
N THR A 143 -8.37 19.15 6.37
CA THR A 143 -7.97 18.52 7.65
C THR A 143 -8.54 17.12 7.84
N ASN A 144 -9.64 16.77 7.18
CA ASN A 144 -10.24 15.43 7.23
C ASN A 144 -9.85 14.54 6.05
N ALA A 145 -9.06 15.04 5.10
CA ALA A 145 -8.63 14.25 3.94
C ALA A 145 -7.74 13.08 4.39
N LYS A 146 -8.04 11.89 3.86
CA LYS A 146 -7.20 10.69 4.04
C LYS A 146 -6.06 10.77 3.04
N CYS A 147 -4.85 11.01 3.53
CA CYS A 147 -3.65 11.08 2.71
C CYS A 147 -2.70 9.93 3.03
N ALA A 148 -1.94 9.50 2.04
CA ALA A 148 -0.84 8.57 2.21
C ALA A 148 0.35 8.93 1.31
N SER A 149 1.56 8.53 1.71
CA SER A 149 2.78 8.64 0.91
C SER A 149 3.45 7.28 0.79
N PHE A 150 3.86 6.95 -0.44
CA PHE A 150 4.88 5.93 -0.71
C PHE A 150 6.29 6.52 -0.60
N ASP A 151 7.30 5.67 -0.50
CA ASP A 151 8.66 6.02 -0.89
C ASP A 151 8.96 5.62 -2.35
N GLY A 152 10.18 5.90 -2.82
CA GLY A 152 10.53 5.82 -4.23
C GLY A 152 10.30 4.46 -4.91
N ASP A 153 10.54 3.36 -4.18
CA ASP A 153 10.34 1.97 -4.65
C ASP A 153 9.08 1.30 -4.08
N ALA A 154 8.26 2.07 -3.33
CA ALA A 154 6.97 1.70 -2.76
C ALA A 154 7.02 0.48 -1.83
N ASP A 155 8.03 0.40 -0.96
CA ASP A 155 8.09 -0.58 0.13
C ASP A 155 7.73 0.02 1.50
N ARG A 156 7.61 1.36 1.59
CA ARG A 156 7.07 2.08 2.77
C ARG A 156 5.76 2.77 2.46
N LEU A 157 4.89 2.77 3.46
CA LEU A 157 3.61 3.47 3.44
C LEU A 157 3.42 4.23 4.75
N ILE A 158 3.10 5.52 4.65
CA ILE A 158 2.71 6.35 5.79
C ILE A 158 1.39 7.04 5.48
N TYR A 159 0.45 6.96 6.42
CA TYR A 159 -0.76 7.76 6.37
C TYR A 159 -0.54 9.07 7.12
N PHE A 160 -1.24 10.12 6.69
CA PHE A 160 -1.24 11.39 7.38
C PHE A 160 -2.52 12.17 7.09
N ARG A 161 -2.73 13.22 7.88
CA ARG A 161 -3.73 14.25 7.63
C ARG A 161 -3.14 15.63 7.92
N ARG A 162 -3.77 16.67 7.39
CA ARG A 162 -3.40 18.04 7.72
C ARG A 162 -3.80 18.35 9.17
N ALA A 163 -2.91 19.04 9.90
CA ALA A 163 -3.17 19.38 11.30
C ALA A 163 -4.20 20.50 11.47
N THR A 164 -4.13 21.54 10.63
CA THR A 164 -4.99 22.74 10.68
C THR A 164 -5.27 23.25 9.26
N ASN A 165 -6.42 23.90 9.02
CA ASN A 165 -6.86 24.30 7.67
C ASN A 165 -5.82 25.12 6.88
N ASN A 166 -5.01 25.93 7.56
CA ASN A 166 -4.02 26.82 6.92
C ASN A 166 -2.57 26.44 7.25
N GLY A 167 -2.34 25.33 7.96
CA GLY A 167 -1.00 24.90 8.37
C GLY A 167 -0.37 23.91 7.40
N GLU A 168 0.96 23.83 7.40
CA GLU A 168 1.72 22.82 6.64
C GLU A 168 2.03 21.57 7.47
N LYS A 169 1.72 21.59 8.77
CA LYS A 169 2.01 20.46 9.66
C LYS A 169 1.16 19.23 9.30
N ALA A 170 1.82 18.09 9.15
CA ALA A 170 1.19 16.80 8.98
C ALA A 170 1.06 16.07 10.32
N VAL A 171 -0.12 15.49 10.59
CA VAL A 171 -0.33 14.55 11.70
C VAL A 171 -0.18 13.15 11.15
N LEU A 172 0.84 12.43 11.65
CA LEU A 172 1.22 11.13 11.12
C LEU A 172 0.38 9.99 11.71
N LEU A 173 0.09 9.03 10.85
CA LEU A 173 -0.33 7.68 11.18
C LEU A 173 0.72 6.74 10.56
N ASP A 174 1.82 6.57 11.29
CA ASP A 174 2.98 5.81 10.86
C ASP A 174 2.82 4.30 11.06
N GLY A 175 3.91 3.55 10.83
CA GLY A 175 3.91 2.09 10.87
C GLY A 175 3.35 1.50 12.16
N ASP A 176 3.59 2.12 13.31
CA ASP A 176 3.06 1.65 14.60
C ASP A 176 1.53 1.74 14.64
N LYS A 177 0.97 2.84 14.12
CA LYS A 177 -0.49 3.02 14.03
C LYS A 177 -1.12 2.01 13.07
N ILE A 178 -0.47 1.73 11.94
CA ILE A 178 -0.91 0.72 10.98
C ILE A 178 -0.87 -0.67 11.62
N ALA A 179 0.23 -1.01 12.32
CA ALA A 179 0.38 -2.29 13.00
C ALA A 179 -0.69 -2.52 14.08
N VAL A 180 -0.95 -1.51 14.92
CA VAL A 180 -1.99 -1.57 15.95
C VAL A 180 -3.39 -1.71 15.32
N LEU A 181 -3.65 -1.01 14.23
CA LEU A 181 -4.93 -1.13 13.50
C LEU A 181 -5.15 -2.54 12.97
N ILE A 182 -4.15 -3.14 12.33
CA ILE A 182 -4.21 -4.52 11.82
C ILE A 182 -4.38 -5.51 12.98
N ALA A 183 -3.62 -5.36 14.06
CA ALA A 183 -3.71 -6.23 15.23
C ALA A 183 -5.10 -6.16 15.88
N LYS A 184 -5.68 -4.96 15.99
CA LYS A 184 -7.05 -4.76 16.48
C LYS A 184 -8.06 -5.46 15.58
N TYR A 185 -7.96 -5.28 14.26
CA TYR A 185 -8.85 -5.93 13.28
C TYR A 185 -8.80 -7.46 13.39
N VAL A 186 -7.60 -8.04 13.45
CA VAL A 186 -7.42 -9.50 13.59
C VAL A 186 -8.00 -10.00 14.91
N LYS A 187 -7.78 -9.30 16.02
CA LYS A 187 -8.37 -9.66 17.32
C LYS A 187 -9.89 -9.68 17.28
N GLU A 188 -10.51 -8.67 16.65
CA GLU A 188 -11.96 -8.57 16.51
C GLU A 188 -12.51 -9.70 15.62
N ALA A 189 -11.85 -10.00 14.51
CA ALA A 189 -12.20 -11.14 13.65
C ALA A 189 -12.13 -12.48 14.41
N LEU A 190 -11.09 -12.71 15.21
CA LEU A 190 -10.95 -13.92 16.04
C LEU A 190 -12.04 -14.02 17.10
N ASN A 191 -12.44 -12.90 17.71
CA ASN A 191 -13.56 -12.86 18.65
C ASN A 191 -14.87 -13.24 17.97
N CYS A 192 -15.12 -12.70 16.77
CA CYS A 192 -16.30 -12.99 15.97
C CYS A 192 -16.36 -14.46 15.55
N ALA A 193 -15.21 -15.06 15.22
CA ALA A 193 -15.09 -16.48 14.91
C ALA A 193 -15.17 -17.40 16.14
N GLY A 194 -15.23 -16.85 17.37
CA GLY A 194 -15.31 -17.63 18.60
C GLY A 194 -14.01 -18.33 19.01
N ILE A 195 -12.88 -18.01 18.36
CA ILE A 195 -11.58 -18.70 18.55
C ILE A 195 -10.90 -18.28 19.87
N ASN A 196 -11.27 -17.14 20.43
CA ASN A 196 -10.72 -16.66 21.71
C ASN A 196 -11.43 -17.21 22.97
N ARG A 197 -12.31 -18.22 22.83
CA ARG A 197 -12.97 -18.85 24.00
C ARG A 197 -12.17 -20.04 24.52
N SER A 198 -11.17 -19.77 25.35
CA SER A 198 -10.92 -20.65 26.49
C SER A 198 -12.18 -20.56 27.38
N HIS A 199 -12.89 -21.69 27.50
CA HIS A 199 -14.08 -21.92 28.34
C HIS A 199 -14.58 -20.74 29.20
N TYR A 200 -15.71 -20.14 28.83
CA TYR A 200 -16.90 -19.89 29.69
C TYR A 200 -17.95 -19.07 28.91
N GLY A 201 -19.17 -19.61 28.80
CA GLY A 201 -20.41 -18.82 28.87
C GLY A 201 -20.89 -18.01 27.66
N SER A 202 -22.00 -18.49 27.07
CA SER A 202 -23.08 -17.74 26.41
C SER A 202 -22.86 -17.10 25.03
N SER A 203 -23.78 -17.45 24.15
CA SER A 203 -24.02 -17.01 22.77
C SER A 203 -24.46 -15.56 22.67
N THR A 204 -23.89 -14.79 21.74
CA THR A 204 -24.49 -13.56 21.22
C THR A 204 -24.19 -13.38 19.74
N ASN A 205 -25.23 -12.97 19.00
CA ASN A 205 -25.25 -12.71 17.56
C ASN A 205 -24.12 -11.77 17.13
N CYS A 206 -23.38 -12.21 16.11
CA CYS A 206 -22.33 -11.44 15.48
C CYS A 206 -22.95 -10.47 14.46
N LEU A 207 -23.10 -9.21 14.85
CA LEU A 207 -23.27 -8.08 13.93
C LEU A 207 -22.08 -7.16 14.20
N CYS A 208 -21.09 -7.15 13.31
CA CYS A 208 -19.94 -6.26 13.36
C CYS A 208 -20.41 -4.80 13.23
N GLN A 209 -20.73 -4.17 14.36
CA GLN A 209 -20.97 -2.73 14.45
C GLN A 209 -19.66 -2.03 14.76
N TRP A 210 -19.03 -1.52 13.72
CA TRP A 210 -17.88 -0.63 13.81
C TRP A 210 -18.33 0.73 14.37
N LYS A 211 -18.20 0.94 15.68
CA LYS A 211 -18.21 2.27 16.29
C LYS A 211 -16.76 2.68 16.57
N LEU A 212 -16.33 3.76 15.93
CA LEU A 212 -15.13 4.49 16.30
C LEU A 212 -15.58 5.63 17.20
N ASP A 213 -15.13 5.60 18.46
CA ASP A 213 -15.23 6.73 19.40
C ASP A 213 -14.24 7.85 19.02
#